data_AF-A0A2J4XUV0-F1
#
_entry.id   AF-A0A2J4XUV0-F1
#
_cell.length_a   1.000
_cell.length_b   1.000
_cell.length_c   1.000
_cell.angle_alpha   90.00
_cell.angle_beta   90.00
_cell.angle_gamma   90.00
#
_symmetry.space_group_name_H-M   'P 1'
#
loop_
_entity.id
_entity.type
_entity.pdbx_description
1 polymer ?
#
loop_
_entity_poly.entity_id
_entity_poly.type
_entity_poly.pdbx_seq_one_letter_code
_entity_poly.pdbx_strand_id
1 'polypeptide(L)'
;ATPQGTWAIDTGFIVYNDRTYPRFMGLLNELGLSGQKTQMSFSVHNPQSGMEYNGHSLSSLFAQRRNLLKPAFWRLLTEIVRFNRLAKQALAGAFDPGATLQTFLERHRFSPFFARHYILPMGAAIWSSSLQEMRRFPLALFLRFFDNHGLLDIRQRPQWYV
;
A
#
# COMPACT_ATOMS: atom_id res chain seq x y z
N ALA A 1 -30.08 -10.04 4.19
CA ALA A 1 -29.70 -11.46 4.32
C ALA A 1 -29.25 -11.94 2.96
N THR A 2 -28.04 -12.49 2.84
CA THR A 2 -27.66 -13.22 1.62
C THR A 2 -28.18 -14.66 1.76
N PRO A 3 -28.21 -15.45 0.67
CA PRO A 3 -28.51 -16.89 0.78
C PRO A 3 -27.60 -17.63 1.77
N GLN A 4 -26.44 -17.05 2.12
CA GLN A 4 -25.47 -17.58 3.08
C GLN A 4 -25.71 -17.09 4.53
N GLY A 5 -26.75 -16.29 4.80
CA GLY A 5 -27.13 -15.84 6.15
C GLY A 5 -26.96 -14.34 6.40
N THR A 6 -26.80 -13.99 7.69
CA THR A 6 -26.58 -12.62 8.18
C THR A 6 -25.16 -12.50 8.71
N TRP A 7 -24.44 -11.50 8.23
CA TRP A 7 -23.05 -11.24 8.60
C TRP A 7 -22.94 -9.84 9.21
N ALA A 8 -22.23 -9.71 10.33
CA ALA A 8 -21.79 -8.42 10.83
C ALA A 8 -20.56 -8.01 10.02
N ILE A 9 -20.62 -6.84 9.38
CA ILE A 9 -19.55 -6.32 8.53
C ILE A 9 -19.03 -5.03 9.15
N ASP A 10 -17.74 -4.99 9.45
CA ASP A 10 -17.08 -3.78 9.90
C ASP A 10 -16.97 -2.80 8.74
N THR A 11 -17.51 -1.60 8.93
CA THR A 11 -17.53 -0.53 7.91
C THR A 11 -16.54 0.59 8.21
N GLY A 12 -16.01 0.64 9.44
CA GLY A 12 -15.04 1.64 9.89
C GLY A 12 -14.06 1.02 10.88
N PHE A 13 -12.77 1.35 10.72
CA PHE A 13 -11.65 0.76 11.48
C PHE A 13 -11.65 -0.79 11.46
N ILE A 14 -11.45 -1.34 10.27
CA ILE A 14 -11.63 -2.77 9.98
C ILE A 14 -10.39 -3.60 10.34
N VAL A 15 -9.22 -2.97 10.43
CA VAL A 15 -7.94 -3.66 10.65
C VAL A 15 -7.00 -2.85 11.54
N TYR A 16 -6.17 -3.55 12.30
CA TYR A 16 -5.06 -2.96 13.06
C TYR A 16 -3.80 -3.84 12.94
N ASN A 17 -2.67 -3.35 13.45
CA ASN A 17 -1.41 -4.10 13.43
C ASN A 17 -0.57 -3.87 14.69
N ASP A 18 0.29 -4.84 14.97
CA ASP A 18 1.15 -4.90 16.16
C ASP A 18 2.14 -3.74 16.30
N ARG A 19 2.56 -3.13 15.19
CA ARG A 19 3.51 -2.01 15.17
C ARG A 19 2.85 -0.67 15.47
N THR A 20 1.72 -0.38 14.84
CA THR A 20 1.07 0.94 14.86
C THR A 20 0.09 1.10 16.00
N TYR A 21 -0.50 -0.01 16.49
CA TYR A 21 -1.62 0.02 17.43
C TYR A 21 -1.37 -0.70 18.77
N PRO A 22 -0.18 -0.60 19.40
CA PRO A 22 0.11 -1.37 20.62
C PRO A 22 -0.82 -1.01 21.79
N ARG A 23 -1.21 0.27 21.91
CA ARG A 23 -2.14 0.72 22.97
C ARG A 23 -3.56 0.20 22.76
N PHE A 24 -4.01 0.17 21.50
CA PHE A 24 -5.32 -0.37 21.16
C PHE A 24 -5.37 -1.88 21.42
N MET A 25 -4.30 -2.61 21.08
CA MET A 25 -4.17 -4.03 21.44
C MET A 25 -4.18 -4.25 22.96
N GLY A 26 -3.54 -3.37 23.73
CA GLY A 26 -3.61 -3.38 25.19
C GLY A 26 -5.04 -3.22 25.71
N LEU A 27 -5.78 -2.24 25.18
CA LEU A 27 -7.19 -2.04 25.51
C LEU A 27 -8.04 -3.27 25.18
N LEU A 28 -7.90 -3.84 23.98
CA LEU A 28 -8.63 -5.06 23.61
C LEU A 28 -8.34 -6.20 24.57
N ASN A 29 -7.08 -6.38 24.96
CA ASN A 29 -6.67 -7.40 25.91
C ASN A 29 -7.26 -7.19 27.32
N GLU A 30 -7.31 -5.95 27.82
CA GLU A 30 -7.97 -5.62 29.09
C GLU A 30 -9.48 -5.93 29.06
N LEU A 31 -10.10 -5.81 27.90
CA LEU A 31 -11.51 -6.15 27.66
C LEU A 31 -11.73 -7.66 27.38
N GLY A 32 -10.68 -8.47 27.38
CA GLY A 32 -10.75 -9.90 27.04
C GLY A 32 -11.04 -10.19 25.55
N LEU A 33 -10.81 -9.21 24.67
CA LEU A 33 -11.00 -9.31 23.23
C LEU A 33 -9.70 -9.71 22.52
N SER A 34 -9.80 -10.61 21.54
CA SER A 34 -8.67 -11.11 20.75
C SER A 34 -8.90 -10.84 19.28
N GLY A 35 -7.90 -10.30 18.59
CA GLY A 35 -7.93 -10.15 17.13
C GLY A 35 -7.64 -11.45 16.40
N GLN A 36 -8.19 -11.57 15.19
CA GLN A 36 -7.90 -12.66 14.28
C GLN A 36 -6.78 -12.24 13.33
N LYS A 37 -5.72 -13.05 13.23
CA LYS A 37 -4.61 -12.79 12.32
C LYS A 37 -5.12 -12.74 10.88
N THR A 38 -4.82 -11.65 10.19
CA THR A 38 -5.16 -11.45 8.79
C THR A 38 -3.93 -11.00 7.98
N GLN A 39 -4.08 -10.95 6.67
CA GLN A 39 -3.08 -10.42 5.76
C GLN A 39 -3.65 -9.24 4.99
N MET A 40 -2.89 -8.15 4.94
CA MET A 40 -3.14 -7.04 4.03
C MET A 40 -2.36 -7.26 2.74
N SER A 41 -3.08 -7.61 1.67
CA SER A 41 -2.51 -7.79 0.33
C SER A 41 -3.05 -6.74 -0.64
N PHE A 42 -2.29 -6.47 -1.71
CA PHE A 42 -2.68 -5.53 -2.74
C PHE A 42 -2.49 -6.15 -4.13
N SER A 43 -3.50 -6.01 -4.97
CA SER A 43 -3.50 -6.42 -6.37
C SER A 43 -3.96 -5.29 -7.26
N VAL A 44 -3.37 -5.20 -8.44
CA VAL A 44 -3.78 -4.26 -9.49
C VAL A 44 -4.26 -5.07 -10.68
N HIS A 45 -5.43 -4.70 -11.21
CA HIS A 45 -5.89 -5.06 -12.53
C HIS A 45 -6.14 -3.76 -13.30
N ASN A 46 -5.44 -3.56 -14.41
CA ASN A 46 -5.70 -2.45 -15.32
C ASN A 46 -6.31 -2.98 -16.61
N PRO A 47 -7.64 -2.82 -16.83
CA PRO A 47 -8.31 -3.32 -18.03
C PRO A 47 -7.77 -2.72 -19.34
N GLN A 48 -7.31 -1.47 -19.30
CA GLN A 48 -6.85 -0.74 -20.49
C GLN A 48 -5.50 -1.24 -20.99
N SER A 49 -4.59 -1.60 -20.08
CA SER A 49 -3.28 -2.17 -20.43
C SER A 49 -3.25 -3.71 -20.36
N GLY A 50 -4.31 -4.33 -19.82
CA GLY A 50 -4.37 -5.74 -19.49
C GLY A 50 -3.36 -6.20 -18.43
N MET A 51 -2.76 -5.25 -17.69
CA MET A 51 -1.71 -5.56 -16.71
C MET A 51 -2.33 -5.99 -15.39
N GLU A 52 -1.87 -7.13 -14.89
CA GLU A 52 -2.25 -7.67 -13.58
C GLU A 52 -1.02 -8.12 -12.81
N TYR A 53 -1.03 -7.86 -11.50
CA TYR A 53 -0.12 -8.48 -10.55
C TYR A 53 -0.66 -8.36 -9.12
N ASN A 54 -0.15 -9.19 -8.23
CA ASN A 54 -0.37 -9.09 -6.80
C ASN A 54 0.98 -9.15 -6.05
N GLY A 55 1.18 -8.25 -5.09
CA GLY A 55 2.45 -8.09 -4.38
C GLY A 55 2.72 -9.06 -3.22
N HIS A 56 1.93 -10.12 -3.05
CA HIS A 56 2.00 -11.04 -1.91
C HIS A 56 3.12 -12.07 -2.00
N SER A 57 3.24 -12.76 -3.14
CA SER A 57 4.25 -13.79 -3.40
C SER A 57 4.87 -13.64 -4.78
N LEU A 58 5.98 -14.34 -5.07
CA LEU A 58 6.56 -14.34 -6.42
C LEU A 58 5.59 -14.92 -7.46
N SER A 59 4.83 -15.96 -7.10
CA SER A 59 3.83 -16.55 -7.99
C SER A 59 2.68 -15.60 -8.29
N SER A 60 2.23 -14.82 -7.29
CA SER A 60 1.18 -13.82 -7.47
C SER A 60 1.69 -12.57 -8.20
N LEU A 61 2.97 -12.25 -8.05
CA LEU A 61 3.64 -11.15 -8.75
C LEU A 61 3.72 -11.43 -10.25
N PHE A 62 4.01 -12.67 -10.63
CA PHE A 62 4.01 -13.17 -12.01
C PHE A 62 2.75 -13.98 -12.35
N ALA A 63 1.60 -13.63 -11.76
CA ALA A 63 0.31 -14.24 -12.09
C ALA A 63 0.09 -14.28 -13.62
N GLN A 64 0.52 -13.22 -14.30
CA GLN A 64 0.73 -13.23 -15.74
C GLN A 64 2.19 -13.62 -16.08
N ARG A 65 2.44 -14.88 -16.44
CA ARG A 65 3.80 -15.39 -16.76
C ARG A 65 4.52 -14.58 -17.84
N ARG A 66 3.77 -14.00 -18.80
CA ARG A 66 4.31 -13.09 -19.82
C ARG A 66 5.09 -11.90 -19.24
N ASN A 67 4.79 -11.49 -18.00
CA ASN A 67 5.49 -10.41 -17.32
C ASN A 67 6.97 -10.74 -17.03
N LEU A 68 7.36 -12.03 -17.01
CA LEU A 68 8.76 -12.45 -16.93
C LEU A 68 9.59 -11.91 -18.12
N LEU A 69 8.97 -11.78 -19.29
CA LEU A 69 9.63 -11.31 -20.51
C LEU A 69 9.35 -9.83 -20.81
N LYS A 70 8.67 -9.09 -19.93
CA LYS A 70 8.31 -7.67 -20.15
C LYS A 70 9.29 -6.74 -19.44
N PRO A 71 10.16 -6.00 -20.15
CA PRO A 71 11.10 -5.07 -19.54
C PRO A 71 10.43 -3.98 -18.70
N ALA A 72 9.25 -3.50 -19.13
CA ALA A 72 8.47 -2.52 -18.38
C ALA A 72 8.02 -3.03 -17.01
N PHE A 73 7.74 -4.32 -16.87
CA PHE A 73 7.36 -4.91 -15.59
C PHE A 73 8.56 -5.01 -14.65
N TRP A 74 9.72 -5.44 -15.14
CA TRP A 74 10.95 -5.42 -14.33
C TRP A 74 11.34 -4.01 -13.90
N ARG A 75 11.18 -3.01 -14.78
CA ARG A 75 11.36 -1.60 -14.42
C ARG A 75 10.39 -1.15 -13.32
N LEU A 76 9.12 -1.58 -13.37
CA LEU A 76 8.17 -1.32 -12.29
C LEU A 76 8.68 -1.87 -10.94
N LEU A 77 9.15 -3.12 -10.91
CA LEU A 77 9.67 -3.74 -9.69
C LEU A 77 10.91 -3.01 -9.13
N THR A 78 11.85 -2.61 -9.99
CA THR A 78 13.03 -1.85 -9.55
C THR A 78 12.64 -0.46 -9.05
N GLU A 79 11.65 0.19 -9.67
CA GLU A 79 11.11 1.46 -9.20
C GLU A 79 10.38 1.33 -7.86
N ILE A 80 9.67 0.22 -7.58
CA ILE A 80 9.07 -0.06 -6.26
C ILE A 80 10.14 -0.10 -5.17
N VAL A 81 11.20 -0.89 -5.36
CA VAL A 81 12.31 -0.98 -4.40
C VAL A 81 12.98 0.39 -4.22
N ARG A 82 13.19 1.13 -5.32
CA ARG A 82 13.76 2.49 -5.31
C ARG A 82 12.87 3.46 -4.54
N PHE A 83 11.55 3.42 -4.75
CA PHE A 83 10.57 4.24 -4.05
C PHE A 83 10.62 4.00 -2.55
N ASN A 84 10.57 2.73 -2.12
CA ASN A 84 10.59 2.38 -0.70
C ASN A 84 11.86 2.92 -0.01
N ARG A 85 13.02 2.81 -0.66
CA ARG A 85 14.28 3.35 -0.13
C ARG A 85 14.25 4.88 -0.02
N LEU A 86 13.85 5.58 -1.08
CA LEU A 86 13.80 7.04 -1.09
C LEU A 86 12.75 7.59 -0.12
N ALA A 87 11.61 6.91 0.02
CA ALA A 87 10.57 7.25 0.98
C ALA A 87 11.09 7.18 2.43
N LYS A 88 11.79 6.10 2.79
CA LYS A 88 12.42 5.96 4.11
C LYS A 88 13.48 7.03 4.37
N GLN A 89 14.28 7.38 3.36
CA GLN A 89 15.24 8.49 3.47
C GLN A 89 14.53 9.84 3.67
N ALA A 90 13.43 10.08 2.97
CA ALA A 90 12.65 11.30 3.12
C ALA A 90 12.00 11.42 4.51
N LEU A 91 11.56 10.30 5.10
CA LEU A 91 11.01 10.25 6.46
C LEU A 91 12.02 10.62 7.55
N ALA A 92 13.32 10.41 7.31
CA ALA A 92 14.39 10.80 8.24
C ALA A 92 14.69 12.31 8.21
N GLY A 93 14.17 13.05 7.22
CA GLY A 93 14.38 14.49 7.06
C GLY A 93 13.14 15.32 7.39
N ALA A 94 13.30 16.65 7.28
CA ALA A 94 12.16 17.55 7.32
C ALA A 94 11.38 17.50 6.01
N PHE A 95 10.05 17.50 6.12
CA PHE A 95 9.16 17.62 4.97
C PHE A 95 8.95 19.09 4.63
N ASP A 96 9.02 19.42 3.34
CA ASP A 96 8.44 20.65 2.82
C ASP A 96 6.91 20.58 3.00
N PRO A 97 6.28 21.55 3.69
CA PRO A 97 4.82 21.58 3.87
C PRO A 97 4.02 21.55 2.56
N GLY A 98 4.59 22.04 1.46
CA GLY A 98 3.98 22.04 0.13
C GLY A 98 4.23 20.76 -0.68
N ALA A 99 5.03 19.81 -0.17
CA ALA A 99 5.38 18.61 -0.91
C ALA A 99 4.17 17.69 -1.11
N THR A 100 3.95 17.30 -2.35
CA THR A 100 2.92 16.34 -2.76
C THR A 100 3.55 15.06 -3.29
N LEU A 101 2.75 14.00 -3.39
CA LEU A 101 3.18 12.76 -4.03
C LEU A 101 3.70 13.02 -5.46
N GLN A 102 3.02 13.86 -6.25
CA GLN A 102 3.46 14.21 -7.61
C GLN A 102 4.85 14.84 -7.61
N THR A 103 5.08 15.86 -6.78
CA THR A 103 6.38 16.56 -6.74
C THR A 103 7.52 15.62 -6.35
N PHE A 104 7.26 14.66 -5.45
CA PHE A 104 8.24 13.63 -5.10
C PHE A 104 8.55 12.70 -6.27
N LEU A 105 7.52 12.25 -6.99
CA LEU A 105 7.67 11.39 -8.15
C LEU A 105 8.48 12.06 -9.27
N GLU A 106 8.21 13.34 -9.53
CA GLU A 106 8.92 14.16 -10.52
C GLU A 106 10.38 14.41 -10.11
N ARG A 107 10.61 14.86 -8.87
CA ARG A 107 11.95 15.12 -8.33
C ARG A 107 12.88 13.91 -8.46
N HIS A 108 12.35 12.72 -8.23
CA HIS A 108 13.11 11.47 -8.30
C HIS A 108 12.98 10.72 -9.64
N ARG A 109 12.36 11.35 -10.64
CA ARG A 109 12.23 10.83 -12.01
C ARG A 109 11.63 9.42 -12.05
N PHE A 110 10.51 9.24 -11.35
CA PHE A 110 9.71 8.02 -11.46
C PHE A 110 8.95 8.00 -12.79
N SER A 111 8.87 6.82 -13.40
CA SER A 111 8.19 6.66 -14.67
C SER A 111 6.67 6.85 -14.52
N PRO A 112 5.98 7.37 -15.57
CA PRO A 112 4.53 7.36 -15.61
C PRO A 112 3.94 5.96 -15.47
N PHE A 113 4.67 4.93 -15.92
CA PHE A 113 4.29 3.54 -15.78
C PHE A 113 4.23 3.12 -14.31
N PHE A 114 5.28 3.41 -13.52
CA PHE A 114 5.29 3.19 -12.08
C PHE A 114 4.16 3.94 -11.37
N ALA A 115 3.98 5.22 -11.70
CA ALA A 115 2.95 6.04 -11.07
C ALA A 115 1.54 5.46 -11.28
N ARG A 116 1.20 5.14 -12.54
CA ARG A 116 -0.12 4.64 -12.95
C ARG A 116 -0.41 3.22 -12.47
N HIS A 117 0.60 2.37 -12.35
CA HIS A 117 0.42 0.93 -12.12
C HIS A 117 0.75 0.47 -10.70
N TYR A 118 1.27 1.35 -9.85
CA TYR A 118 1.59 1.01 -8.45
C TYR A 118 1.15 2.09 -7.47
N ILE A 119 1.85 3.22 -7.41
CA ILE A 119 1.73 4.10 -6.24
C ILE A 119 0.43 4.89 -6.19
N LEU A 120 -0.05 5.40 -7.33
CA LEU A 120 -1.31 6.15 -7.39
C LEU A 120 -2.52 5.25 -7.14
N PRO A 121 -2.69 4.07 -7.79
CA PRO A 121 -3.84 3.23 -7.50
C PRO A 121 -3.82 2.68 -6.07
N MET A 122 -2.64 2.40 -5.50
CA MET A 122 -2.53 1.97 -4.10
C MET A 122 -3.01 3.07 -3.14
N GLY A 123 -2.54 4.30 -3.32
CA GLY A 123 -3.02 5.44 -2.52
C GLY A 123 -4.52 5.70 -2.73
N ALA A 124 -4.97 5.71 -3.98
CA ALA A 124 -6.38 5.93 -4.32
C ALA A 124 -7.31 4.92 -3.64
N ALA A 125 -6.90 3.65 -3.54
CA ALA A 125 -7.66 2.62 -2.84
C ALA A 125 -7.74 2.86 -1.32
N ILE A 126 -6.66 3.34 -0.70
CA ILE A 126 -6.61 3.59 0.75
C ILE A 126 -7.47 4.80 1.15
N TRP A 127 -7.41 5.89 0.38
CA TRP A 127 -8.10 7.15 0.69
C TRP A 127 -9.37 7.38 -0.12
N SER A 128 -9.88 6.34 -0.80
CA SER A 128 -11.09 6.42 -1.63
C SER A 128 -11.10 7.63 -2.57
N SER A 129 -9.96 7.92 -3.20
CA SER A 129 -9.78 9.10 -4.06
C SER A 129 -9.59 8.73 -5.53
N SER A 130 -9.72 9.70 -6.43
CA SER A 130 -9.25 9.55 -7.80
C SER A 130 -7.72 9.51 -7.88
N LEU A 131 -7.19 9.03 -9.01
CA LEU A 131 -5.74 9.10 -9.29
C LEU A 131 -5.23 10.54 -9.38
N GLN A 132 -6.07 11.49 -9.79
CA GLN A 132 -5.68 12.89 -9.94
C GLN A 132 -5.59 13.59 -8.58
N GLU A 133 -6.51 13.29 -7.66
CA GLU A 133 -6.42 13.75 -6.27
C GLU A 133 -5.20 13.15 -5.57
N MET A 134 -4.93 11.86 -5.80
CA MET A 134 -3.78 11.19 -5.19
C MET A 134 -2.43 11.81 -5.57
N ARG A 135 -2.32 12.39 -6.77
CA ARG A 135 -1.11 13.15 -7.17
C ARG A 135 -0.87 14.37 -6.27
N ARG A 136 -1.94 15.04 -5.84
CA ARG A 136 -1.88 16.24 -4.98
C ARG A 136 -1.84 15.89 -3.49
N PHE A 137 -1.86 14.60 -3.15
CA PHE A 137 -1.91 14.17 -1.77
C PHE A 137 -0.63 14.59 -1.01
N PRO A 138 -0.75 15.10 0.24
CA PRO A 138 0.40 15.53 1.03
C PRO A 138 1.42 14.42 1.23
N LEU A 139 2.67 14.67 0.84
CA LEU A 139 3.73 13.65 0.84
C LEU A 139 4.01 13.12 2.25
N ALA A 140 4.09 14.02 3.24
CA ALA A 140 4.41 13.66 4.62
C ALA A 140 3.40 12.66 5.19
N LEU A 141 2.10 12.92 4.98
CA LEU A 141 1.03 12.04 5.42
C LEU A 141 1.09 10.69 4.70
N PHE A 142 1.28 10.72 3.38
CA PHE A 142 1.38 9.52 2.55
C PHE A 142 2.52 8.61 3.02
N LEU A 143 3.74 9.14 3.15
CA LEU A 143 4.92 8.35 3.50
C LEU A 143 4.81 7.80 4.93
N ARG A 144 4.33 8.61 5.89
CA ARG A 144 4.14 8.16 7.28
C ARG A 144 3.12 7.03 7.37
N PHE A 145 2.01 7.15 6.64
CA PHE A 145 1.02 6.07 6.57
C PHE A 145 1.65 4.79 6.01
N PHE A 146 2.39 4.90 4.90
CA PHE A 146 3.03 3.75 4.27
C PHE A 146 4.06 3.07 5.20
N ASP A 147 4.81 3.85 5.97
CA ASP A 147 5.81 3.34 6.90
C ASP A 147 5.20 2.64 8.11
N ASN A 148 4.22 3.29 8.76
CA ASN A 148 3.48 2.73 9.90
C ASN A 148 2.84 1.38 9.54
N HIS A 149 2.26 1.29 8.34
CA HIS A 149 1.55 0.09 7.87
C HIS A 149 2.45 -0.91 7.13
N GLY A 150 3.77 -0.73 7.13
CA GLY A 150 4.73 -1.67 6.53
C GLY A 150 4.64 -1.80 5.01
N LEU A 151 4.03 -0.82 4.32
CA LEU A 151 3.92 -0.79 2.87
C LEU A 151 5.24 -0.43 2.18
N LEU A 152 6.19 0.17 2.91
CA LEU A 152 7.56 0.38 2.47
C LEU A 152 8.48 -0.83 2.74
N ASP A 153 7.98 -1.86 3.44
CA ASP A 153 8.76 -3.02 3.87
C ASP A 153 8.65 -4.19 2.89
N ILE A 154 9.82 -4.75 2.54
CA ILE A 154 9.93 -5.99 1.75
C ILE A 154 9.98 -7.21 2.68
N ARG A 155 10.54 -7.05 3.88
CA ARG A 155 10.69 -8.09 4.91
C ARG A 155 10.22 -7.53 6.25
N GLN A 156 9.84 -8.40 7.17
CA GLN A 156 9.40 -8.01 8.53
C GLN A 156 8.23 -7.02 8.51
N ARG A 157 7.21 -7.33 7.71
CA ARG A 157 5.94 -6.58 7.72
C ARG A 157 5.21 -6.80 9.06
N PRO A 158 4.44 -5.81 9.54
CA PRO A 158 3.67 -5.97 10.77
C PRO A 158 2.60 -7.06 10.61
N GLN A 159 2.26 -7.73 11.71
CA GLN A 159 1.14 -8.67 11.72
C GLN A 159 -0.16 -7.88 11.80
N TRP A 160 -1.08 -8.15 10.86
CA TRP A 160 -2.39 -7.52 10.82
C TRP A 160 -3.43 -8.36 11.54
N TYR A 161 -4.45 -7.68 12.07
CA TYR A 161 -5.56 -8.25 12.80
C TYR A 161 -6.87 -7.61 12.36
N VAL A 162 -7.95 -8.39 12.43
CA VAL A 162 -9.36 -7.95 12.45
C VAL A 162 -9.95 -8.24 13.81
#